data_AF-A0A1Q8KIS0-F1
#
_entry.id   AF-A0A1Q8KIS0-F1
#
_cell.length_a   1.000
_cell.length_b   1.000
_cell.length_c   1.000
_cell.angle_alpha   90.00
_cell.angle_beta   90.00
_cell.angle_gamma   90.00
#
_symmetry.space_group_name_H-M   'P 1'
#
loop_
_entity.id
_entity.type
_entity.pdbx_description
1 polymer ?
#
loop_
_entity_poly.entity_id
_entity_poly.type
_entity_poly.pdbx_seq_one_letter_code
_entity_poly.pdbx_strand_id
1 'polypeptide(L)'
;MRPAGRFPVSRAGRTVGRMPGNDPVLAGLAVFLGVSFGPAVLLWLLVRLPAVLRWVARSWRRRRPPPPVPAGPPLERLVADLRRLDRMRRGPPPTTRVRRLALLAAYDDVLLATCRATGVDDPPLRAFVERGGVTGALDPGRDLARLRTEAELEATGVRIDPPGPSAA
;
A
#
# COMPACT_ATOMS: atom_id res chain seq x y z
N MET A 1 50.72 66.68 22.28
CA MET A 1 49.47 65.89 22.33
C MET A 1 49.53 64.80 21.25
N ARG A 2 49.56 63.52 21.68
CA ARG A 2 49.25 62.29 20.92
C ARG A 2 47.81 61.85 21.32
N PRO A 3 47.12 60.86 20.72
CA PRO A 3 47.31 60.11 19.46
C PRO A 3 45.96 59.83 18.70
N ALA A 4 45.97 58.80 17.84
CA ALA A 4 44.85 57.99 17.32
C ALA A 4 44.19 58.48 16.02
N GLY A 5 43.87 57.65 15.03
CA GLY A 5 43.94 56.20 14.91
C GLY A 5 43.45 55.78 13.50
N ARG A 6 44.02 54.69 12.98
CA ARG A 6 43.56 53.88 11.85
C ARG A 6 42.04 53.71 11.83
N PHE A 7 41.39 53.69 10.67
CA PHE A 7 40.46 52.60 10.26
C PHE A 7 40.23 52.59 8.73
N PRO A 8 40.01 51.41 8.13
CA PRO A 8 39.87 51.19 6.69
C PRO A 8 38.44 51.48 6.22
N VAL A 9 38.30 52.12 5.06
CA VAL A 9 36.97 52.28 4.43
C VAL A 9 36.59 50.93 3.83
N SER A 10 35.65 50.28 4.51
CA SER A 10 35.13 48.96 4.22
C SER A 10 34.34 48.94 2.90
N ARG A 11 34.56 47.88 2.13
CA ARG A 11 33.81 47.50 0.93
C ARG A 11 32.37 47.17 1.31
N ALA A 12 31.42 48.05 1.01
CA ALA A 12 30.00 47.71 1.03
C ALA A 12 29.56 47.34 -0.39
N GLY A 13 29.69 46.05 -0.72
CA GLY A 13 28.88 45.46 -1.76
C GLY A 13 27.44 45.28 -1.28
N ARG A 14 26.47 45.64 -2.13
CA ARG A 14 25.21 44.92 -2.37
C ARG A 14 24.42 45.71 -3.41
N THR A 15 24.58 45.39 -4.69
CA THR A 15 23.72 44.47 -5.45
C THR A 15 22.22 44.78 -5.31
N VAL A 16 21.71 45.43 -6.35
CA VAL A 16 20.43 45.17 -7.01
C VAL A 16 19.21 45.17 -6.08
N GLY A 17 18.57 46.34 -6.00
CA GLY A 17 17.17 46.43 -5.63
C GLY A 17 16.33 45.63 -6.62
N ARG A 18 15.92 44.43 -6.21
CA ARG A 18 14.88 43.64 -6.87
C ARG A 18 13.54 44.12 -6.34
N MET A 19 12.71 44.70 -7.20
CA MET A 19 11.33 45.10 -6.88
C MET A 19 10.50 43.87 -6.45
N PRO A 20 9.94 43.84 -5.23
CA PRO A 20 9.05 42.79 -4.78
C PRO A 20 7.60 43.25 -4.97
N GLY A 21 7.08 43.13 -6.20
CA GLY A 21 5.68 43.48 -6.51
C GLY A 21 4.69 42.33 -6.32
N ASN A 22 5.16 41.08 -6.28
CA ASN A 22 4.28 39.89 -6.33
C ASN A 22 4.50 38.90 -5.17
N ASP A 23 5.47 39.18 -4.29
CA ASP A 23 5.82 38.30 -3.17
C ASP A 23 4.70 38.17 -2.10
N PRO A 24 3.95 39.24 -1.72
CA PRO A 24 2.92 39.09 -0.69
C PRO A 24 1.67 38.34 -1.19
N VAL A 25 1.31 38.48 -2.48
CA VAL A 25 0.14 37.82 -3.06
C VAL A 25 0.43 36.33 -3.29
N LEU A 26 1.60 36.00 -3.81
CA LEU A 26 2.04 34.61 -3.98
C LEU A 26 2.20 33.91 -2.63
N ALA A 27 2.73 34.61 -1.61
CA ALA A 27 2.82 34.08 -0.25
C ALA A 27 1.42 33.82 0.36
N GLY A 28 0.49 34.77 0.22
CA GLY A 28 -0.88 34.60 0.72
C GLY A 28 -1.62 33.45 0.03
N LEU A 29 -1.49 33.34 -1.29
CA LEU A 29 -2.10 32.26 -2.06
C LEU A 29 -1.52 30.89 -1.68
N ALA A 30 -0.20 30.80 -1.47
CA ALA A 30 0.46 29.58 -1.04
C ALA A 30 0.00 29.13 0.36
N VAL A 31 -0.14 30.06 1.30
CA VAL A 31 -0.67 29.75 2.65
C VAL A 31 -2.13 29.31 2.57
N PHE A 32 -2.96 30.00 1.78
CA PHE A 32 -4.36 29.65 1.62
C PHE A 32 -4.57 28.27 0.99
N LEU A 33 -3.81 27.97 -0.06
CA LEU A 33 -3.77 26.64 -0.70
C LEU A 33 -3.29 25.57 0.29
N GLY A 34 -2.23 25.85 1.05
CA GLY A 34 -1.69 24.94 2.04
C GLY A 34 -2.67 24.63 3.17
N VAL A 35 -3.37 25.63 3.70
CA VAL A 35 -4.36 25.44 4.78
C VAL A 35 -5.63 24.76 4.26
N SER A 36 -6.11 25.12 3.07
CA SER A 36 -7.33 24.56 2.49
C SER A 36 -7.15 23.12 1.98
N PHE A 37 -6.06 22.88 1.25
CA PHE A 37 -5.79 21.55 0.69
C PHE A 37 -4.98 20.67 1.63
N GLY A 38 -4.31 21.22 2.63
CA GLY A 38 -3.52 20.49 3.62
C GLY A 38 -4.25 19.30 4.24
N PRO A 39 -5.43 19.47 4.87
CA PRO A 39 -6.15 18.36 5.49
C PRO A 39 -6.66 17.34 4.45
N ALA A 40 -7.09 17.80 3.27
CA ALA A 40 -7.54 16.92 2.20
C ALA A 40 -6.40 16.06 1.63
N VAL A 41 -5.24 16.68 1.37
CA VAL A 41 -4.03 16.00 0.90
C VAL A 41 -3.48 15.09 1.98
N LEU A 42 -3.50 15.50 3.25
CA LEU A 42 -3.05 14.68 4.37
C LEU A 42 -3.93 13.43 4.54
N LEU A 43 -5.26 13.58 4.54
CA LEU A 43 -6.19 12.45 4.59
C LEU A 43 -6.04 11.55 3.36
N TRP A 44 -5.92 12.14 2.17
CA TRP A 44 -5.69 11.39 0.94
C TRP A 44 -4.38 10.61 1.00
N LEU A 45 -3.30 11.25 1.47
CA LEU A 45 -1.99 10.63 1.63
C LEU A 45 -2.04 9.51 2.69
N LEU A 46 -2.74 9.72 3.81
CA LEU A 46 -2.85 8.73 4.88
C LEU A 46 -3.65 7.48 4.44
N VAL A 47 -4.73 7.68 3.69
CA VAL A 47 -5.54 6.61 3.10
C VAL A 47 -4.77 5.88 1.99
N ARG A 48 -3.98 6.61 1.21
CA ARG A 48 -3.27 6.06 0.04
C ARG A 48 -1.88 5.53 0.38
N LEU A 49 -1.29 5.91 1.52
CA LEU A 49 -0.01 5.42 2.04
C LEU A 49 0.09 3.89 2.04
N PRO A 50 -0.86 3.13 2.65
CA PRO A 50 -0.78 1.67 2.66
C PRO A 50 -0.97 1.04 1.27
N ALA A 51 -1.63 1.71 0.34
CA ALA A 51 -1.77 1.25 -1.05
C ALA A 51 -0.48 1.52 -1.86
N VAL A 52 0.12 2.69 -1.69
CA VAL A 52 1.35 3.11 -2.36
C VAL A 52 2.55 2.32 -1.84
N LEU A 53 2.66 2.11 -0.51
CA LEU A 53 3.69 1.27 0.09
C LEU A 53 3.63 -0.16 -0.44
N ARG A 54 2.44 -0.73 -0.60
CA ARG A 54 2.27 -2.07 -1.20
C ARG A 54 2.64 -2.10 -2.68
N TRP A 55 2.29 -1.07 -3.44
CA TRP A 55 2.63 -0.97 -4.87
C TRP A 55 4.14 -0.77 -5.08
N VAL A 56 4.77 0.11 -4.30
CA VAL A 56 6.21 0.37 -4.31
C VAL A 56 6.98 -0.86 -3.86
N ALA A 57 6.54 -1.57 -2.81
CA ALA A 57 7.17 -2.83 -2.38
C ALA A 57 7.12 -3.93 -3.45
N ARG A 58 6.02 -4.01 -4.22
CA ARG A 58 5.90 -4.93 -5.37
C ARG A 58 6.84 -4.52 -6.52
N SER A 59 6.94 -3.24 -6.81
CA SER A 59 7.85 -2.71 -7.85
C SER A 59 9.33 -2.87 -7.47
N TRP A 60 9.66 -2.70 -6.20
CA TRP A 60 11.02 -2.89 -5.66
C TRP A 60 11.48 -4.35 -5.68
N ARG A 61 10.59 -5.31 -5.39
CA ARG A 61 10.91 -6.75 -5.47
C ARG A 61 11.20 -7.23 -6.90
N ARG A 62 10.65 -6.58 -7.93
CA ARG A 62 10.92 -6.93 -9.33
C ARG A 62 12.26 -6.41 -9.85
N ARG A 63 12.96 -5.53 -9.13
CA ARG A 63 14.18 -4.84 -9.59
C ARG A 63 15.48 -5.26 -8.90
N ARG A 64 15.48 -6.25 -7.99
CA ARG A 64 16.71 -6.70 -7.31
C ARG A 64 16.96 -8.21 -7.50
N PRO A 65 18.16 -8.62 -7.96
CA PRO A 65 18.62 -10.01 -7.84
C PRO A 65 19.05 -10.30 -6.37
N PRO A 66 18.89 -11.53 -5.84
CA PRO A 66 18.85 -11.76 -4.39
C PRO A 66 20.13 -12.38 -3.79
N PRO A 67 20.51 -12.04 -2.54
CA PRO A 67 21.21 -12.95 -1.64
C PRO A 67 20.21 -13.82 -0.85
N PRO A 68 20.58 -15.05 -0.42
CA PRO A 68 19.67 -15.99 0.23
C PRO A 68 19.40 -15.57 1.68
N VAL A 69 18.22 -15.02 1.91
CA VAL A 69 17.67 -14.73 3.24
C VAL A 69 16.23 -15.24 3.21
N PRO A 70 15.72 -15.93 4.25
CA PRO A 70 14.36 -16.47 4.28
C PRO A 70 13.35 -15.42 3.79
N ALA A 71 12.68 -15.79 2.70
CA ALA A 71 12.03 -14.86 1.78
C ALA A 71 10.61 -14.51 2.24
N GLY A 72 10.47 -13.40 2.98
CA GLY A 72 9.14 -12.84 3.33
C GLY A 72 8.58 -13.34 4.67
N PRO A 73 7.31 -13.01 4.98
CA PRO A 73 6.65 -13.57 6.16
C PRO A 73 6.75 -15.09 6.11
N PRO A 74 7.03 -15.76 7.23
CA PRO A 74 7.08 -17.22 7.26
C PRO A 74 5.78 -17.79 6.69
N LEU A 75 5.89 -18.79 5.82
CA LEU A 75 4.75 -19.41 5.13
C LEU A 75 3.70 -19.86 6.15
N GLU A 76 4.13 -20.31 7.32
CA GLU A 76 3.29 -20.70 8.46
C GLU A 76 2.35 -19.57 8.89
N ARG A 77 2.84 -18.32 8.93
CA ARG A 77 1.98 -17.15 9.26
C ARG A 77 0.99 -16.86 8.15
N LEU A 78 1.41 -16.95 6.88
CA LEU A 78 0.51 -16.74 5.74
C LEU A 78 -0.63 -17.76 5.72
N VAL A 79 -0.30 -19.04 5.92
CA VAL A 79 -1.30 -20.12 6.01
C VAL A 79 -2.20 -19.93 7.22
N ALA A 80 -1.67 -19.53 8.38
CA ALA A 80 -2.47 -19.24 9.56
C ALA A 80 -3.44 -18.08 9.35
N ASP A 81 -2.98 -16.98 8.73
CA ASP A 81 -3.80 -15.83 8.39
C ASP A 81 -4.87 -16.20 7.34
N LEU A 82 -4.51 -17.02 6.34
CA LEU A 82 -5.45 -17.51 5.34
C LEU A 82 -6.58 -18.32 5.98
N ARG A 83 -6.23 -19.28 6.86
CA ARG A 83 -7.21 -20.07 7.61
C ARG A 83 -8.07 -19.22 8.55
N ARG A 84 -7.49 -18.17 9.14
CA ARG A 84 -8.25 -17.24 9.98
C ARG A 84 -9.25 -16.43 9.16
N LEU A 85 -8.83 -15.87 8.02
CA LEU A 85 -9.68 -15.08 7.15
C LEU A 85 -10.74 -15.95 6.46
N ASP A 86 -10.42 -17.18 6.10
CA ASP A 86 -11.38 -18.12 5.52
C ASP A 86 -12.50 -18.46 6.53
N ARG A 87 -12.15 -18.73 7.79
CA ARG A 87 -13.15 -18.90 8.87
C ARG A 87 -14.02 -17.66 9.04
N MET A 88 -13.45 -16.46 8.98
CA MET A 88 -14.21 -15.22 9.05
C MET A 88 -15.13 -15.03 7.83
N ARG A 89 -14.72 -15.50 6.65
CA ARG A 89 -15.49 -15.43 5.40
C ARG A 89 -16.67 -16.42 5.41
N ARG A 90 -16.46 -17.64 5.90
CA ARG A 90 -17.51 -18.68 6.00
C ARG A 90 -18.47 -18.47 7.17
N GLY A 91 -18.04 -17.73 8.19
CA GLY A 91 -18.89 -17.33 9.31
C GLY A 91 -19.97 -16.31 8.92
N PRO A 92 -20.70 -15.78 9.92
CA PRO A 92 -21.71 -14.75 9.69
C PRO A 92 -21.10 -13.55 8.94
N PRO A 93 -21.75 -13.08 7.86
CA PRO A 93 -21.22 -11.99 7.08
C PRO A 93 -21.10 -10.72 7.95
N PRO A 94 -20.08 -9.87 7.73
CA PRO A 94 -19.96 -8.61 8.43
C PRO A 94 -21.20 -7.73 8.23
N THR A 95 -21.59 -7.01 9.28
CA THR A 95 -22.80 -6.17 9.28
C THR A 95 -22.77 -5.05 8.24
N THR A 96 -21.59 -4.56 7.86
CA THR A 96 -21.44 -3.47 6.89
C THR A 96 -20.78 -3.93 5.60
N ARG A 97 -21.23 -3.34 4.48
CA ARG A 97 -20.65 -3.58 3.14
C ARG A 97 -19.16 -3.29 3.09
N VAL A 98 -18.72 -2.21 3.74
CA VAL A 98 -17.30 -1.82 3.80
C VAL A 98 -16.46 -2.89 4.49
N ARG A 99 -16.95 -3.45 5.61
CA ARG A 99 -16.24 -4.49 6.34
C ARG A 99 -16.20 -5.81 5.58
N ARG A 100 -17.29 -6.16 4.88
CA ARG A 100 -17.32 -7.33 3.97
C ARG A 100 -16.31 -7.19 2.85
N LEU A 101 -16.24 -6.01 2.23
CA LEU A 101 -15.32 -5.70 1.15
C LEU A 101 -13.86 -5.73 1.62
N ALA A 102 -13.58 -5.15 2.79
CA ALA A 102 -12.26 -5.19 3.41
C ALA A 102 -11.82 -6.62 3.75
N LEU A 103 -12.72 -7.45 4.26
CA LEU A 103 -12.46 -8.86 4.55
C LEU A 103 -12.08 -9.63 3.29
N LEU A 104 -12.86 -9.49 2.21
CA LEU A 104 -12.59 -10.17 0.94
C LEU A 104 -11.31 -9.67 0.27
N ALA A 105 -11.04 -8.37 0.32
CA ALA A 105 -9.80 -7.81 -0.21
C ALA A 105 -8.56 -8.31 0.56
N ALA A 106 -8.66 -8.39 1.89
CA ALA A 106 -7.60 -8.94 2.73
C ALA A 106 -7.39 -10.44 2.45
N TYR A 107 -8.47 -11.18 2.26
CA TYR A 107 -8.42 -12.59 1.87
C TYR A 107 -7.66 -12.79 0.56
N ASP A 108 -8.00 -12.02 -0.47
CA ASP A 108 -7.34 -12.10 -1.79
C ASP A 108 -5.85 -11.74 -1.72
N ASP A 109 -5.49 -10.72 -0.93
CA ASP A 109 -4.09 -10.32 -0.73
C ASP A 109 -3.27 -11.46 -0.07
N VAL A 110 -3.84 -12.13 0.95
CA VAL A 110 -3.17 -13.26 1.64
C VAL A 110 -3.13 -14.50 0.76
N LEU A 111 -4.19 -14.80 0.02
CA LEU A 111 -4.23 -15.92 -0.93
C LEU A 111 -3.13 -15.76 -2.01
N LEU A 112 -3.05 -14.59 -2.65
CA LEU A 112 -2.00 -14.29 -3.63
C LEU A 112 -0.59 -14.23 -3.02
N ALA A 113 -0.45 -13.86 -1.74
CA ALA A 113 0.83 -13.95 -1.05
C ALA A 113 1.25 -15.40 -0.79
N THR A 114 0.30 -16.26 -0.46
CA THR A 114 0.54 -17.69 -0.22
C THR A 114 0.91 -18.40 -1.52
N CYS A 115 0.17 -18.16 -2.62
CA CYS A 115 0.52 -18.66 -3.95
C CYS A 115 1.97 -18.32 -4.36
N ARG A 116 2.39 -17.07 -4.13
CA ARG A 116 3.77 -16.65 -4.42
C ARG A 116 4.82 -17.33 -3.53
N ALA A 117 4.47 -17.65 -2.29
CA ALA A 117 5.38 -18.34 -1.38
C ALA A 117 5.49 -19.84 -1.69
N THR A 118 4.44 -20.44 -2.28
CA THR A 118 4.42 -21.85 -2.70
C THR A 118 4.88 -22.08 -4.14
N GLY A 119 5.13 -21.01 -4.91
CA GLY A 119 5.59 -21.11 -6.31
C GLY A 119 4.47 -21.30 -7.34
N VAL A 120 3.21 -20.99 -6.98
CA VAL A 120 2.12 -20.87 -7.96
C VAL A 120 2.30 -19.54 -8.71
N ASP A 121 2.83 -19.64 -9.91
CA ASP A 121 3.02 -18.52 -10.80
C ASP A 121 1.72 -18.22 -11.58
N ASP A 122 1.27 -16.97 -11.52
CA ASP A 122 0.09 -16.44 -12.21
C ASP A 122 -1.29 -17.05 -11.87
N PRO A 123 -1.72 -17.02 -10.59
CA PRO A 123 -3.04 -17.51 -10.21
C PRO A 123 -4.17 -16.70 -10.87
N PRO A 124 -5.31 -17.32 -11.23
CA PRO A 124 -6.39 -16.69 -11.99
C PRO A 124 -7.00 -15.49 -11.28
N LEU A 125 -6.96 -15.45 -9.95
CA LEU A 125 -7.40 -14.30 -9.15
C LEU A 125 -6.59 -13.02 -9.43
N ARG A 126 -5.30 -13.14 -9.79
CA ARG A 126 -4.40 -11.98 -9.95
C ARG A 126 -4.94 -10.96 -10.95
N ALA A 127 -5.40 -11.41 -12.11
CA ALA A 127 -5.93 -10.56 -13.17
C ALA A 127 -7.22 -9.80 -12.76
N PHE A 128 -8.00 -10.36 -11.84
CA PHE A 128 -9.20 -9.69 -11.31
C PHE A 128 -8.84 -8.65 -10.24
N VAL A 129 -7.87 -8.96 -9.37
CA VAL A 129 -7.38 -7.99 -8.37
C VAL A 129 -6.72 -6.79 -9.05
N GLU A 130 -5.94 -7.01 -10.10
CA GLU A 130 -5.26 -5.94 -10.84
C GLU A 130 -6.23 -5.01 -11.58
N ARG A 131 -7.35 -5.55 -12.13
CA ARG A 131 -8.39 -4.75 -12.80
C ARG A 131 -9.35 -4.07 -11.84
N GLY A 132 -9.88 -4.83 -10.87
CA GLY A 132 -10.99 -4.39 -10.01
C GLY A 132 -10.56 -3.76 -8.68
N GLY A 133 -9.27 -3.84 -8.33
CA GLY A 133 -8.73 -3.29 -7.10
C GLY A 133 -9.45 -3.82 -5.85
N VAL A 134 -9.71 -2.93 -4.89
CA VAL A 134 -10.41 -3.30 -3.64
C VAL A 134 -11.94 -3.30 -3.85
N THR A 135 -12.45 -2.44 -4.73
CA THR A 135 -13.89 -2.29 -4.99
C THR A 135 -14.51 -3.51 -5.67
N GLY A 136 -13.76 -4.19 -6.55
CA GLY A 136 -14.21 -5.39 -7.24
C GLY A 136 -14.16 -6.68 -6.40
N ALA A 137 -13.91 -6.59 -5.09
CA ALA A 137 -13.81 -7.78 -4.22
C ALA A 137 -15.13 -8.56 -4.10
N LEU A 138 -16.26 -7.92 -4.42
CA LEU A 138 -17.61 -8.48 -4.40
C LEU A 138 -18.09 -8.93 -5.79
N ASP A 139 -17.26 -8.83 -6.82
CA ASP A 139 -17.65 -9.18 -8.19
C ASP A 139 -17.80 -10.71 -8.33
N PRO A 140 -18.93 -11.23 -8.86
CA PRO A 140 -19.15 -12.67 -8.98
C PRO A 140 -18.05 -13.40 -9.78
N GLY A 141 -17.52 -12.75 -10.82
CA GLY A 141 -16.42 -13.31 -11.61
C GLY A 141 -15.11 -13.48 -10.80
N ARG A 142 -14.89 -12.62 -9.81
CA ARG A 142 -13.74 -12.72 -8.90
C ARG A 142 -13.91 -13.81 -7.86
N ASP A 143 -15.15 -14.05 -7.41
CA ASP A 143 -15.45 -15.16 -6.51
C ASP A 143 -15.09 -16.52 -7.15
N LEU A 144 -15.40 -16.71 -8.44
CA LEU A 144 -14.99 -17.90 -9.17
C LEU A 144 -13.47 -17.98 -9.34
N ALA A 145 -12.81 -16.86 -9.66
CA ALA A 145 -11.35 -16.81 -9.78
C ALA A 145 -10.65 -17.14 -8.46
N ARG A 146 -11.24 -16.74 -7.33
CA ARG A 146 -10.79 -17.09 -5.98
C ARG A 146 -10.87 -18.59 -5.75
N LEU A 147 -12.00 -19.24 -6.03
CA LEU A 147 -12.16 -20.69 -5.89
C LEU A 147 -11.14 -21.47 -6.75
N ARG A 148 -10.89 -21.03 -7.99
CA ARG A 148 -9.87 -21.65 -8.85
C ARG A 148 -8.46 -21.49 -8.29
N THR A 149 -8.15 -20.31 -7.75
CA THR A 149 -6.85 -20.05 -7.10
C THR A 149 -6.67 -20.86 -5.83
N GLU A 150 -7.74 -21.05 -5.05
CA GLU A 150 -7.74 -21.93 -3.87
C GLU A 150 -7.40 -23.38 -4.29
N ALA A 151 -8.03 -23.89 -5.36
CA ALA A 151 -7.74 -25.23 -5.87
C ALA A 151 -6.29 -25.39 -6.37
N GLU A 152 -5.75 -24.39 -7.06
CA GLU A 152 -4.33 -24.38 -7.48
C GLU A 152 -3.39 -24.35 -6.28
N LEU A 153 -3.72 -23.58 -5.23
CA LEU A 153 -2.94 -23.56 -4.00
C LEU A 153 -2.99 -24.91 -3.27
N GLU A 154 -4.16 -25.54 -3.21
CA GLU A 154 -4.31 -26.87 -2.61
C GLU A 154 -3.53 -27.95 -3.37
N ALA A 155 -3.40 -27.84 -4.69
CA ALA A 155 -2.56 -28.73 -5.50
C ALA A 155 -1.07 -28.66 -5.12
N THR A 156 -0.61 -27.57 -4.48
CA THR A 156 0.75 -27.46 -3.93
C THR A 156 0.92 -28.12 -2.54
N GLY A 157 -0.16 -28.68 -1.99
CA GLY A 157 -0.18 -29.33 -0.67
C GLY A 157 -0.60 -28.41 0.49
N VAL A 158 -0.88 -27.13 0.23
CA VAL A 158 -1.39 -26.20 1.25
C VAL A 158 -2.91 -26.32 1.36
N ARG A 159 -3.38 -27.06 2.36
CA ARG A 159 -4.82 -27.13 2.66
C ARG A 159 -5.35 -25.86 3.33
N ILE A 160 -6.32 -25.24 2.66
CA ILE A 160 -7.10 -24.11 3.16
C ILE A 160 -8.30 -24.66 3.97
N ASP A 161 -8.92 -25.73 3.49
CA ASP A 161 -10.01 -26.41 4.18
C ASP A 161 -9.49 -27.35 5.29
N PRO A 162 -9.93 -27.22 6.55
CA PRO A 162 -9.91 -28.39 7.43
C PRO A 162 -10.85 -29.44 6.82
N PRO A 163 -10.58 -30.76 6.97
CA PRO A 163 -11.58 -31.75 6.59
C PRO A 163 -12.85 -31.46 7.39
N GLY A 164 -13.88 -30.90 6.74
CA GLY A 164 -15.23 -30.92 7.28
C GLY A 164 -15.61 -32.39 7.46
N PRO A 165 -16.38 -32.77 8.50
CA PRO A 165 -16.86 -34.12 8.63
C PRO A 165 -17.52 -34.49 7.31
N SER A 166 -16.96 -35.48 6.62
CA SER A 166 -17.58 -36.10 5.47
C SER A 166 -19.02 -36.39 5.88
N ALA A 167 -19.97 -35.70 5.25
CA ALA A 167 -21.37 -36.04 5.40
C ALA A 167 -21.48 -37.51 4.96
N ALA A 168 -21.65 -38.36 5.98
CA ALA A 168 -21.95 -39.77 5.85
C ALA A 168 -23.41 -39.94 5.43
#